data_AF-A0A536X2A4-F1
#
_entry.id   AF-A0A536X2A4-F1
#
_cell.length_a   1.000
_cell.length_b   1.000
_cell.length_c   1.000
_cell.angle_alpha   90.00
_cell.angle_beta   90.00
_cell.angle_gamma   90.00
#
_symmetry.space_group_name_H-M   'P 1'
#
loop_
_entity.id
_entity.type
_entity.pdbx_description
1 polymer ?
#
loop_
_entity_poly.entity_id
_entity_poly.type
_entity_poly.pdbx_seq_one_letter_code
_entity_poly.pdbx_strand_id
1 'polypeptide(L)'
;MVAIALALATNMAAAASLPANDGDKAPAAPSAAGLVKFYPTPLSSTPIGVVEDQEVWLAKVQGLIAGAPPLLQQSMLSSRSKQEFSANVTLLQQMQKGSLDEGAVAVKSLAKDGKLGTKGLDVNSPLGSGNGDLVYTALSPCRIMDSRTGGGGLSNPLVGNHLYSIPGFTSTNWGLYGGDSGSNCGLSNSVGSNIWAVALVITILNPNFDAYLGVSDSSTLSTVLSTVALNYTHNQGLSTVYIVPQTLGNTIYFAMPAALTANIIFDVIGYFAVSEATALDCSQVNSGDVIVPNNTPTNVTVACPAGFTLTGGGFYINEGSLGVVNDWLWTNFPVSSNTWQSNYSNQTGGDRHGRSYAICCRVPGR
;
A
#
# COMPACT_ATOMS: atom_id res chain seq x y z
N MET A 1 -22.52 -72.15 10.20
CA MET A 1 -23.21 -71.27 9.23
C MET A 1 -24.32 -70.54 9.93
N VAL A 2 -24.07 -69.32 10.40
CA VAL A 2 -25.11 -68.30 10.63
C VAL A 2 -24.43 -66.97 10.32
N ALA A 3 -24.90 -66.31 9.27
CA ALA A 3 -24.50 -64.96 8.90
C ALA A 3 -25.27 -63.97 9.77
N ILE A 4 -24.57 -63.01 10.37
CA ILE A 4 -25.17 -61.88 11.07
C ILE A 4 -24.87 -60.64 10.24
N ALA A 5 -25.93 -59.99 9.76
CA ALA A 5 -25.90 -58.71 9.07
C ALA A 5 -25.55 -57.60 10.07
N LEU A 6 -24.50 -56.84 9.77
CA LEU A 6 -24.04 -55.69 10.53
C LEU A 6 -24.72 -54.42 9.99
N ALA A 7 -25.59 -53.80 10.79
CA ALA A 7 -26.22 -52.53 10.46
C ALA A 7 -25.25 -51.36 10.72
N LEU A 8 -25.06 -50.49 9.71
CA LEU A 8 -24.29 -49.25 9.82
C LEU A 8 -25.10 -48.19 10.57
N ALA A 9 -24.55 -47.68 11.68
CA ALA A 9 -24.94 -46.41 12.28
C ALA A 9 -23.71 -45.50 12.33
N THR A 10 -23.73 -44.43 11.54
CA THR A 10 -22.71 -43.39 11.52
C THR A 10 -22.88 -42.47 12.73
N ASN A 11 -22.07 -42.67 13.76
CA ASN A 11 -21.80 -41.67 14.80
C ASN A 11 -20.44 -41.02 14.49
N MET A 12 -20.43 -39.77 14.04
CA MET A 12 -19.22 -38.98 13.99
C MET A 12 -18.90 -38.49 15.40
N ALA A 13 -17.86 -39.06 16.01
CA ALA A 13 -17.21 -38.50 17.18
C ALA A 13 -16.23 -37.41 16.72
N ALA A 14 -16.38 -36.19 17.26
CA ALA A 14 -15.33 -35.18 17.21
C ALA A 14 -14.79 -34.98 18.64
N ALA A 15 -13.47 -34.98 18.72
CA ALA A 15 -12.67 -35.10 19.93
C ALA A 15 -12.83 -33.94 20.91
N ALA A 16 -12.70 -34.25 22.19
CA ALA A 16 -12.54 -33.28 23.26
C ALA A 16 -11.18 -32.57 23.16
N SER A 17 -11.17 -31.24 23.26
CA SER A 17 -9.99 -30.45 23.57
C SER A 17 -10.24 -29.57 24.81
N LEU A 18 -9.29 -29.60 25.74
CA LEU A 18 -9.17 -28.75 26.92
C LEU A 18 -8.55 -27.37 26.53
N PRO A 19 -8.61 -26.34 27.41
CA PRO A 19 -8.96 -24.98 27.04
C PRO A 19 -7.79 -24.16 26.47
N ALA A 20 -8.11 -23.26 25.53
CA ALA A 20 -7.23 -22.18 25.12
C ALA A 20 -7.30 -21.03 26.12
N ASN A 21 -6.14 -20.49 26.47
CA ASN A 21 -5.97 -19.34 27.34
C ASN A 21 -6.22 -18.07 26.51
N ASP A 22 -7.42 -17.51 26.58
CA ASP A 22 -7.83 -16.28 25.88
C ASP A 22 -7.25 -15.04 26.58
N GLY A 23 -6.01 -14.67 26.25
CA GLY A 23 -5.33 -13.47 26.76
C GLY A 23 -5.55 -12.17 25.97
N ASP A 24 -6.23 -12.21 24.82
CA ASP A 24 -6.24 -11.08 23.85
C ASP A 24 -7.64 -10.55 23.46
N LYS A 25 -8.68 -10.79 24.27
CA LYS A 25 -9.95 -10.10 24.06
C LYS A 25 -9.95 -8.80 24.85
N ALA A 26 -9.99 -7.66 24.14
CA ALA A 26 -10.51 -6.42 24.72
C ALA A 26 -11.78 -6.76 25.51
N PRO A 27 -11.98 -6.20 26.73
CA PRO A 27 -13.08 -6.62 27.60
C PRO A 27 -14.39 -6.58 26.80
N ALA A 28 -15.06 -7.73 26.72
CA ALA A 28 -16.28 -7.86 25.95
C ALA A 28 -17.27 -6.79 26.42
N ALA A 29 -17.72 -5.93 25.51
CA ALA A 29 -18.69 -4.91 25.83
C ALA A 29 -19.91 -5.57 26.48
N PRO A 30 -20.40 -5.05 27.62
CA PRO A 30 -21.53 -5.64 28.32
C PRO A 30 -22.77 -5.74 27.40
N SER A 31 -23.54 -6.81 27.55
CA SER A 31 -24.68 -7.10 26.69
C SER A 31 -25.80 -6.07 26.83
N ALA A 32 -26.30 -5.56 25.70
CA ALA A 32 -27.46 -4.68 25.61
C ALA A 32 -28.80 -5.43 25.83
N ALA A 33 -28.80 -6.76 25.98
CA ALA A 33 -30.03 -7.56 26.07
C ALA A 33 -30.99 -7.07 27.18
N GLY A 34 -30.45 -6.62 28.32
CA GLY A 34 -31.23 -6.06 29.44
C GLY A 34 -31.89 -4.71 29.14
N LEU A 35 -31.54 -4.06 28.04
CA LEU A 35 -32.06 -2.75 27.61
C LEU A 35 -33.24 -2.85 26.65
N VAL A 36 -33.59 -4.06 26.17
CA VAL A 36 -34.81 -4.32 25.39
C VAL A 36 -36.07 -3.74 26.05
N LYS A 37 -36.11 -3.69 27.39
CA LYS A 37 -37.21 -3.06 28.16
C LYS A 37 -37.48 -1.58 27.80
N PHE A 38 -36.53 -0.90 27.17
CA PHE A 38 -36.65 0.49 26.75
C PHE A 38 -37.06 0.66 25.29
N TYR A 39 -37.28 -0.42 24.56
CA TYR A 39 -37.89 -0.37 23.23
C TYR A 39 -39.34 0.20 23.30
N PRO A 40 -39.82 0.95 22.30
CA PRO A 40 -39.09 1.57 21.19
C PRO A 40 -38.69 3.01 21.52
N THR A 41 -37.53 3.21 22.17
CA THR A 41 -37.00 4.58 22.36
C THR A 41 -36.31 5.03 21.07
N PRO A 42 -36.69 6.18 20.48
CA PRO A 42 -36.07 6.65 19.24
C PRO A 42 -34.59 6.96 19.45
N LEU A 43 -33.75 6.46 18.54
CA LEU A 43 -32.33 6.78 18.47
C LEU A 43 -32.12 7.89 17.42
N SER A 44 -30.97 8.58 17.43
CA SER A 44 -30.68 9.59 16.39
C SER A 44 -30.61 9.01 14.97
N SER A 45 -30.34 7.70 14.86
CA SER A 45 -30.34 6.96 13.60
C SER A 45 -31.71 6.38 13.23
N THR A 46 -32.74 6.61 14.06
CA THR A 46 -34.11 6.21 13.76
C THR A 46 -34.75 7.26 12.84
N PRO A 47 -35.26 6.88 11.65
CA PRO A 47 -35.93 7.82 10.76
C PRO A 47 -37.18 8.44 11.42
N ILE A 48 -37.46 9.70 11.08
CA ILE A 48 -38.58 10.45 11.65
C ILE A 48 -39.91 9.72 11.35
N GLY A 49 -40.67 9.40 12.40
CA GLY A 49 -41.97 8.72 12.27
C GLY A 49 -41.90 7.21 12.07
N VAL A 50 -40.71 6.60 12.13
CA VAL A 50 -40.52 5.15 11.96
C VAL A 50 -40.24 4.49 13.31
N VAL A 51 -40.98 3.41 13.61
CA VAL A 51 -40.64 2.48 14.69
C VAL A 51 -39.79 1.38 14.07
N GLU A 52 -38.55 1.26 14.55
CA GLU A 52 -37.60 0.28 14.03
C GLU A 52 -37.95 -1.14 14.51
N ASP A 53 -37.57 -2.14 13.73
CA ASP A 53 -37.60 -3.52 14.19
C ASP A 53 -36.80 -3.68 15.49
N GLN A 54 -37.31 -4.48 16.43
CA GLN A 54 -36.72 -4.68 17.74
C GLN A 54 -35.28 -5.23 17.67
N GLU A 55 -34.98 -6.12 16.72
CA GLU A 55 -33.63 -6.67 16.54
C GLU A 55 -32.67 -5.61 16.01
N VAL A 56 -33.13 -4.79 15.07
CA VAL A 56 -32.37 -3.66 14.51
C VAL A 56 -32.10 -2.60 15.57
N TRP A 57 -33.10 -2.28 16.38
CA TRP A 57 -32.97 -1.37 17.51
C TRP A 57 -31.95 -1.89 18.53
N LEU A 58 -32.02 -3.16 18.90
CA LEU A 58 -31.12 -3.77 19.86
C LEU A 58 -29.67 -3.80 19.36
N ALA A 59 -29.45 -4.10 18.07
CA ALA A 59 -28.14 -4.06 17.45
C ALA A 59 -27.52 -2.65 17.49
N LYS A 60 -28.33 -1.62 17.23
CA LYS A 60 -27.91 -0.21 17.34
C LYS A 60 -27.52 0.17 18.78
N VAL A 61 -28.31 -0.26 19.77
CA VAL A 61 -28.00 -0.03 21.19
C VAL A 61 -26.73 -0.78 21.62
N GLN A 62 -26.50 -2.01 21.13
CA GLN A 62 -25.26 -2.75 21.38
C GLN A 62 -24.04 -2.02 20.79
N GLY A 63 -24.16 -1.44 19.59
CA GLY A 63 -23.13 -0.61 18.99
C GLY A 63 -22.83 0.65 19.81
N LEU A 64 -23.86 1.30 20.35
CA LEU A 64 -23.71 2.46 21.25
C LEU A 64 -22.98 2.10 22.55
N ILE A 65 -23.27 0.94 23.16
CA ILE A 65 -22.56 0.46 24.35
C ILE A 65 -21.10 0.16 24.03
N ALA A 66 -20.83 -0.54 22.92
CA ALA A 66 -19.47 -0.88 22.52
C ALA A 66 -18.59 0.35 22.26
N GLY A 67 -19.17 1.43 21.73
CA GLY A 67 -18.47 2.70 21.48
C GLY A 67 -18.45 3.69 22.65
N ALA A 68 -19.13 3.39 23.76
CA ALA A 68 -19.23 4.31 24.89
C ALA A 68 -18.03 4.19 25.86
N PRO A 69 -17.59 5.29 26.51
CA PRO A 69 -16.66 5.23 27.64
C PRO A 69 -17.19 4.38 28.81
N PRO A 70 -16.33 3.73 29.61
CA PRO A 70 -16.75 2.79 30.67
C PRO A 70 -17.78 3.36 31.65
N LEU A 71 -17.66 4.64 32.04
CA LEU A 71 -18.61 5.31 32.93
C LEU A 71 -20.02 5.43 32.31
N LEU A 72 -20.10 5.66 31.00
CA LEU A 72 -21.38 5.78 30.29
C LEU A 72 -21.98 4.43 29.94
N GLN A 73 -21.15 3.40 29.70
CA GLN A 73 -21.63 2.01 29.61
C GLN A 73 -22.36 1.62 30.90
N GLN A 74 -21.75 1.90 32.05
CA GLN A 74 -22.34 1.60 33.36
C GLN A 74 -23.62 2.41 33.62
N SER A 75 -23.66 3.69 33.22
CA SER A 75 -24.86 4.55 33.32
C SER A 75 -26.02 4.04 32.44
N MET A 76 -25.73 3.61 31.20
CA MET A 76 -26.75 3.06 30.31
C MET A 76 -27.32 1.74 30.83
N LEU A 77 -26.48 0.83 31.31
CA LEU A 77 -26.92 -0.46 31.84
C LEU A 77 -27.68 -0.35 33.15
N SER A 78 -27.37 0.68 33.96
CA SER A 78 -28.04 0.95 35.22
C SER A 78 -29.31 1.79 35.09
N SER A 79 -29.67 2.22 33.87
CA SER A 79 -30.89 3.00 33.62
C SER A 79 -32.13 2.25 34.14
N ARG A 80 -32.95 2.95 34.92
CA ARG A 80 -34.18 2.45 35.54
C ARG A 80 -35.43 2.93 34.82
N SER A 81 -35.35 4.05 34.11
CA SER A 81 -36.46 4.64 33.34
C SER A 81 -36.10 4.88 31.87
N LYS A 82 -37.14 5.00 31.01
CA LYS A 82 -36.98 5.36 29.60
C LYS A 82 -36.34 6.73 29.43
N GLN A 83 -36.63 7.65 30.35
CA GLN A 83 -36.10 9.01 30.38
C GLN A 83 -34.60 9.02 30.66
N GLU A 84 -34.14 8.24 31.65
CA GLU A 84 -32.71 8.08 31.96
C GLU A 84 -31.95 7.46 30.78
N PHE A 85 -32.52 6.41 30.18
CA PHE A 85 -31.94 5.78 29.00
C PHE A 85 -31.82 6.77 27.82
N SER A 86 -32.88 7.53 27.52
CA SER A 86 -32.87 8.54 26.47
C SER A 86 -31.84 9.65 26.72
N ALA A 87 -31.70 10.11 27.96
CA ALA A 87 -30.72 11.14 28.32
C ALA A 87 -29.27 10.67 28.14
N ASN A 88 -28.98 9.43 28.56
CA ASN A 88 -27.65 8.82 28.37
C ASN A 88 -27.32 8.63 26.87
N VAL A 89 -28.30 8.21 26.07
CA VAL A 89 -28.16 8.08 24.61
C VAL A 89 -27.94 9.45 23.95
N THR A 90 -28.70 10.48 24.34
CA THR A 90 -28.51 11.85 23.83
C THR A 90 -27.15 12.42 24.19
N LEU A 91 -26.65 12.18 25.41
CA LEU A 91 -25.31 12.61 25.82
C LEU A 91 -24.20 11.93 25.00
N LEU A 92 -24.31 10.62 24.76
CA LEU A 92 -23.36 9.90 23.90
C LEU A 92 -23.38 10.44 22.47
N GLN A 93 -24.56 10.71 21.93
CA GLN A 93 -24.71 11.31 20.62
C GLN A 93 -24.17 12.75 20.58
N GLN A 94 -24.32 13.52 21.66
CA GLN A 94 -23.73 14.87 21.76
C GLN A 94 -22.21 14.83 21.89
N MET A 95 -21.63 13.84 22.57
CA MET A 95 -20.18 13.64 22.60
C MET A 95 -19.64 13.23 21.24
N GLN A 96 -20.33 12.32 20.53
CA GLN A 96 -20.00 11.96 19.16
C GLN A 96 -20.15 13.17 18.22
N LYS A 97 -21.22 13.94 18.36
CA LYS A 97 -21.44 15.16 17.57
C LYS A 97 -20.43 16.26 17.91
N GLY A 98 -20.04 16.41 19.18
CA GLY A 98 -19.01 17.34 19.63
C GLY A 98 -17.64 16.98 19.07
N SER A 99 -17.29 15.68 19.04
CA SER A 99 -16.09 15.19 18.35
C SER A 99 -16.16 15.42 16.84
N LEU A 100 -17.34 15.28 16.23
CA LEU A 100 -17.55 15.57 14.81
C LEU A 100 -17.56 17.07 14.50
N ASP A 101 -18.03 17.92 15.41
CA ASP A 101 -18.04 19.38 15.28
C ASP A 101 -16.64 19.95 15.55
N GLU A 102 -15.87 19.41 16.50
CA GLU A 102 -14.44 19.68 16.67
C GLU A 102 -13.64 19.21 15.45
N GLY A 103 -13.96 18.02 14.93
CA GLY A 103 -13.43 17.51 13.67
C GLY A 103 -13.82 18.37 12.47
N ALA A 104 -15.05 18.88 12.41
CA ALA A 104 -15.54 19.74 11.33
C ALA A 104 -15.02 21.17 11.45
N VAL A 105 -14.80 21.69 12.66
CA VAL A 105 -14.14 22.97 12.92
C VAL A 105 -12.65 22.85 12.58
N ALA A 106 -12.00 21.74 12.92
CA ALA A 106 -10.63 21.44 12.49
C ALA A 106 -10.54 21.30 10.95
N VAL A 107 -11.50 20.61 10.32
CA VAL A 107 -11.58 20.50 8.85
C VAL A 107 -11.86 21.85 8.20
N LYS A 108 -12.72 22.69 8.79
CA LYS A 108 -13.02 24.04 8.28
C LYS A 108 -11.87 25.03 8.50
N SER A 109 -11.12 24.92 9.61
CA SER A 109 -9.91 25.72 9.82
C SER A 109 -8.81 25.28 8.84
N LEU A 110 -8.67 23.97 8.61
CA LEU A 110 -7.76 23.41 7.60
C LEU A 110 -8.17 23.76 6.16
N ALA A 111 -9.47 23.90 5.88
CA ALA A 111 -9.98 24.35 4.58
C ALA A 111 -9.80 25.85 4.36
N LYS A 112 -9.94 26.68 5.39
CA LYS A 112 -9.64 28.13 5.33
C LYS A 112 -8.16 28.42 5.14
N ASP A 113 -7.29 27.58 5.69
CA ASP A 113 -5.84 27.70 5.57
C ASP A 113 -5.25 26.94 4.36
N GLY A 114 -6.08 26.37 3.48
CA GLY A 114 -5.60 25.61 2.30
C GLY A 114 -4.79 24.35 2.65
N LYS A 115 -4.90 23.86 3.89
CA LYS A 115 -4.13 22.73 4.46
C LYS A 115 -4.97 21.45 4.62
N LEU A 116 -6.03 21.28 3.85
CA LEU A 116 -6.47 19.92 3.50
C LEU A 116 -5.50 19.38 2.46
N GLY A 117 -4.32 18.97 2.92
CA GLY A 117 -3.39 18.21 2.09
C GLY A 117 -4.07 16.91 1.71
N THR A 118 -4.36 16.75 0.43
CA THR A 118 -4.82 15.52 -0.23
C THR A 118 -3.75 14.42 -0.21
N LYS A 119 -3.02 14.25 0.89
CA LYS A 119 -1.79 13.45 1.01
C LYS A 119 -1.96 11.93 0.76
N GLY A 120 -3.12 11.50 0.26
CA GLY A 120 -3.31 10.16 -0.31
C GLY A 120 -4.53 10.02 -1.24
N LEU A 121 -5.23 11.10 -1.63
CA LEU A 121 -6.42 11.02 -2.49
C LEU A 121 -6.57 12.25 -3.41
N ASP A 122 -5.46 12.81 -3.90
CA ASP A 122 -5.57 13.66 -5.08
C ASP A 122 -5.71 12.74 -6.30
N VAL A 123 -6.92 12.67 -6.86
CA VAL A 123 -7.20 11.97 -8.14
C VAL A 123 -6.40 12.54 -9.32
N ASN A 124 -5.70 13.67 -9.13
CA ASN A 124 -4.76 14.27 -10.09
C ASN A 124 -3.29 14.18 -9.64
N SER A 125 -2.99 13.62 -8.46
CA SER A 125 -1.60 13.28 -8.14
C SER A 125 -1.20 12.08 -9.00
N PRO A 126 -0.10 12.17 -9.78
CA PRO A 126 0.46 10.99 -10.41
C PRO A 126 0.69 9.91 -9.35
N LEU A 127 0.35 8.65 -9.65
CA LEU A 127 0.83 7.52 -8.85
C LEU A 127 2.35 7.68 -8.69
N GLY A 128 2.85 7.59 -7.45
CA GLY A 128 4.24 7.88 -7.10
C GLY A 128 4.57 9.34 -6.72
N SER A 129 3.60 10.25 -6.57
CA SER A 129 3.90 11.61 -6.09
C SER A 129 4.01 11.68 -4.55
N GLY A 130 5.24 11.58 -4.04
CA GLY A 130 5.57 11.79 -2.63
C GLY A 130 5.30 10.60 -1.70
N ASN A 131 5.42 10.81 -0.39
CA ASN A 131 5.40 9.76 0.65
C ASN A 131 4.04 9.07 0.87
N GLY A 132 3.01 9.45 0.10
CA GLY A 132 1.65 8.93 0.24
C GLY A 132 1.35 7.70 -0.62
N ASP A 133 2.19 7.43 -1.63
CA ASP A 133 2.01 6.33 -2.57
C ASP A 133 3.33 5.57 -2.77
N LEU A 134 3.64 4.73 -1.79
CA LEU A 134 4.84 3.90 -1.76
C LEU A 134 4.49 2.45 -2.07
N VAL A 135 5.26 1.84 -2.96
CA VAL A 135 5.17 0.43 -3.31
C VAL A 135 6.25 -0.34 -2.56
N TYR A 136 5.85 -1.45 -1.93
CA TYR A 136 6.79 -2.38 -1.33
C TYR A 136 7.38 -3.31 -2.40
N THR A 137 8.70 -3.32 -2.51
CA THR A 137 9.44 -4.28 -3.33
C THR A 137 10.15 -5.26 -2.41
N ALA A 138 9.75 -6.53 -2.51
CA ALA A 138 10.42 -7.62 -1.80
C ALA A 138 11.81 -7.87 -2.39
N LEU A 139 12.78 -8.12 -1.52
CA LEU A 139 14.14 -8.51 -1.87
C LEU A 139 14.45 -9.90 -1.32
N SER A 140 15.34 -10.64 -1.97
CA SER A 140 15.94 -11.81 -1.33
C SER A 140 16.72 -11.34 -0.09
N PRO A 141 16.55 -11.98 1.07
CA PRO A 141 17.27 -11.61 2.28
C PRO A 141 18.76 -11.44 2.02
N CYS A 142 19.29 -10.25 2.29
CA CYS A 142 20.66 -9.88 1.97
C CYS A 142 21.26 -9.06 3.10
N ARG A 143 22.48 -9.42 3.52
CA ARG A 143 23.11 -8.77 4.67
C ARG A 143 23.67 -7.42 4.29
N ILE A 144 23.25 -6.37 4.98
CA ILE A 144 23.76 -5.01 4.77
C ILE A 144 24.70 -4.56 5.89
N MET A 145 24.63 -5.19 7.06
CA MET A 145 25.51 -4.89 8.19
C MET A 145 25.68 -6.10 9.12
N ASP A 146 26.91 -6.29 9.60
CA ASP A 146 27.26 -7.29 10.62
C ASP A 146 28.40 -6.75 11.49
N SER A 147 28.12 -6.42 12.75
CA SER A 147 29.14 -5.83 13.63
C SER A 147 30.31 -6.77 13.92
N ARG A 148 30.14 -8.08 13.68
CA ARG A 148 31.19 -9.08 13.94
C ARG A 148 32.29 -9.04 12.89
N THR A 149 31.97 -8.59 11.68
CA THR A 149 32.87 -8.57 10.52
C THR A 149 33.01 -7.19 9.88
N GLY A 150 32.26 -6.20 10.36
CA GLY A 150 32.29 -4.84 9.83
C GLY A 150 33.59 -4.10 10.10
N GLY A 151 33.78 -3.02 9.34
CA GLY A 151 34.87 -2.05 9.50
C GLY A 151 34.37 -0.69 9.95
N GLY A 152 35.23 0.34 9.92
CA GLY A 152 34.79 1.74 10.10
C GLY A 152 34.14 2.08 11.45
N GLY A 153 34.48 1.37 12.53
CA GLY A 153 33.86 1.55 13.85
C GLY A 153 32.64 0.65 14.11
N LEU A 154 32.24 -0.14 13.11
CA LEU A 154 31.19 -1.16 13.21
C LEU A 154 31.79 -2.56 13.33
N SER A 155 32.89 -2.67 14.08
CA SER A 155 33.62 -3.93 14.28
C SER A 155 33.67 -4.26 15.77
N ASN A 156 33.50 -5.54 16.11
CA ASN A 156 33.36 -6.06 17.49
C ASN A 156 31.98 -5.75 18.11
N PRO A 157 31.67 -6.28 19.31
CA PRO A 157 30.46 -5.89 20.01
C PRO A 157 30.39 -4.37 20.14
N LEU A 158 29.31 -3.81 19.61
CA LEU A 158 29.06 -2.37 19.62
C LEU A 158 28.75 -1.92 21.04
N VAL A 159 29.18 -0.72 21.39
CA VAL A 159 29.01 -0.15 22.73
C VAL A 159 27.79 0.77 22.80
N GLY A 160 27.15 0.80 23.95
CA GLY A 160 26.03 1.67 24.25
C GLY A 160 26.40 3.14 24.39
N ASN A 161 25.39 4.02 24.38
CA ASN A 161 25.52 5.48 24.40
C ASN A 161 26.40 6.01 23.24
N HIS A 162 26.38 5.31 22.11
CA HIS A 162 27.06 5.70 20.90
C HIS A 162 26.09 5.62 19.73
N LEU A 163 26.16 6.61 18.85
CA LEU A 163 25.33 6.67 17.66
C LEU A 163 26.09 6.04 16.50
N TYR A 164 25.55 4.96 15.97
CA TYR A 164 26.07 4.28 14.79
C TYR A 164 25.22 4.62 13.58
N SER A 165 25.83 4.50 12.39
CA SER A 165 25.15 4.79 11.13
C SER A 165 25.63 3.88 10.00
N ILE A 166 24.71 3.49 9.14
CA ILE A 166 24.98 2.90 7.82
C ILE A 166 24.09 3.58 6.77
N PRO A 167 24.44 3.58 5.49
CA PRO A 167 23.53 4.07 4.45
C PRO A 167 22.28 3.18 4.36
N GLY A 168 21.14 3.75 3.98
CA GLY A 168 19.92 3.00 3.66
C GLY A 168 19.98 2.32 2.28
N PHE A 169 20.77 2.86 1.35
CA PHE A 169 21.07 2.31 0.03
C PHE A 169 22.46 2.75 -0.44
N THR A 170 23.09 1.98 -1.33
CA THR A 170 24.47 2.22 -1.78
C THR A 170 24.65 1.92 -3.27
N SER A 171 25.53 2.68 -3.94
CA SER A 171 25.90 2.42 -5.34
C SER A 171 26.93 1.31 -5.50
N THR A 172 27.56 0.84 -4.41
CA THR A 172 28.64 -0.14 -4.45
C THR A 172 28.21 -1.47 -3.82
N ASN A 173 28.62 -1.73 -2.58
CA ASN A 173 28.33 -2.94 -1.83
C ASN A 173 28.34 -2.64 -0.32
N TRP A 174 28.09 -3.66 0.49
CA TRP A 174 27.94 -3.56 1.94
C TRP A 174 29.16 -4.09 2.71
N GLY A 175 30.25 -4.42 2.01
CA GLY A 175 31.44 -5.05 2.62
C GLY A 175 32.08 -4.19 3.72
N LEU A 176 32.03 -2.86 3.60
CA LEU A 176 32.53 -1.93 4.63
C LEU A 176 31.82 -2.12 5.99
N TYR A 177 30.55 -2.52 5.97
CA TYR A 177 29.69 -2.65 7.14
C TYR A 177 29.58 -4.10 7.62
N GLY A 178 30.35 -5.03 7.04
CA GLY A 178 30.28 -6.46 7.35
C GLY A 178 29.18 -7.21 6.59
N GLY A 179 28.50 -6.53 5.67
CA GLY A 179 27.48 -7.11 4.79
C GLY A 179 28.06 -7.70 3.51
N ASP A 180 27.19 -7.91 2.53
CA ASP A 180 27.53 -8.48 1.22
C ASP A 180 28.55 -7.60 0.47
N SER A 181 29.74 -8.13 0.22
CA SER A 181 30.82 -7.44 -0.49
C SER A 181 30.70 -7.51 -2.02
N GLY A 182 29.84 -8.36 -2.56
CA GLY A 182 29.65 -8.57 -3.99
C GLY A 182 28.41 -7.87 -4.57
N SER A 183 27.52 -7.37 -3.71
CA SER A 183 26.22 -6.82 -4.11
C SER A 183 25.82 -5.61 -3.27
N ASN A 184 24.97 -4.74 -3.83
CA ASN A 184 24.24 -3.72 -3.09
C ASN A 184 22.88 -4.21 -2.58
N CYS A 185 22.61 -5.51 -2.62
CA CYS A 185 21.34 -6.13 -2.21
C CYS A 185 20.12 -5.62 -3.00
N GLY A 186 20.30 -5.07 -4.21
CA GLY A 186 19.22 -4.45 -4.99
C GLY A 186 18.83 -3.05 -4.51
N LEU A 187 19.53 -2.50 -3.52
CA LEU A 187 19.38 -1.12 -3.03
C LEU A 187 20.35 -0.18 -3.77
N SER A 188 20.22 -0.10 -5.11
CA SER A 188 21.08 0.74 -5.95
C SER A 188 20.63 2.21 -5.94
N ASN A 189 21.48 3.13 -6.37
CA ASN A 189 21.16 4.55 -6.53
C ASN A 189 20.08 4.83 -7.60
N SER A 190 19.89 3.94 -8.58
CA SER A 190 18.82 4.08 -9.59
C SER A 190 17.43 3.98 -8.98
N VAL A 191 17.28 3.20 -7.90
CA VAL A 191 16.06 3.11 -7.08
C VAL A 191 16.19 3.99 -5.83
N GLY A 192 17.40 4.20 -5.35
CA GLY A 192 17.74 4.70 -4.02
C GLY A 192 17.20 6.09 -3.71
N SER A 193 17.29 7.05 -4.64
CA SER A 193 16.70 8.38 -4.43
C SER A 193 15.18 8.35 -4.27
N ASN A 194 14.54 7.26 -4.70
CA ASN A 194 13.11 7.03 -4.64
C ASN A 194 12.72 6.13 -3.46
N ILE A 195 13.67 5.61 -2.67
CA ILE A 195 13.43 4.82 -1.46
C ILE A 195 13.08 5.74 -0.29
N TRP A 196 11.94 5.48 0.33
CA TRP A 196 11.41 6.21 1.48
C TRP A 196 11.35 5.39 2.77
N ALA A 197 11.53 4.07 2.68
CA ALA A 197 11.77 3.22 3.83
C ALA A 197 12.46 1.91 3.44
N VAL A 198 13.21 1.31 4.37
CA VAL A 198 13.87 0.01 4.18
C VAL A 198 13.32 -0.97 5.22
N ALA A 199 12.92 -2.16 4.77
CA ALA A 199 12.47 -3.24 5.65
C ALA A 199 13.65 -4.14 6.01
N LEU A 200 13.96 -4.22 7.30
CA LEU A 200 15.11 -4.94 7.83
C LEU A 200 14.65 -6.07 8.75
N VAL A 201 15.38 -7.18 8.70
CA VAL A 201 15.48 -8.13 9.78
C VAL A 201 16.69 -7.71 10.63
N ILE A 202 16.41 -7.36 11.88
CA ILE A 202 17.41 -6.91 12.84
C ILE A 202 17.65 -8.02 13.83
N THR A 203 18.90 -8.46 13.94
CA THR A 203 19.31 -9.50 14.89
C THR A 203 20.32 -8.94 15.89
N ILE A 204 20.06 -9.15 17.17
CA ILE A 204 21.01 -8.86 18.25
C ILE A 204 21.58 -10.16 18.81
N LEU A 205 22.87 -10.17 19.11
CA LEU A 205 23.59 -11.32 19.65
C LEU A 205 24.43 -10.90 20.86
N ASN A 206 24.42 -11.74 21.89
CA ASN A 206 25.22 -11.59 23.11
C ASN A 206 25.09 -10.21 23.81
N PRO A 207 23.87 -9.68 24.02
CA PRO A 207 23.72 -8.45 24.79
C PRO A 207 24.15 -8.65 26.25
N ASN A 208 24.93 -7.72 26.79
CA ASN A 208 25.47 -7.81 28.15
C ASN A 208 24.47 -7.40 29.26
N PHE A 209 23.30 -6.85 28.95
CA PHE A 209 22.23 -6.49 29.88
C PHE A 209 20.85 -6.47 29.18
N ASP A 210 19.78 -6.47 29.96
CA ASP A 210 18.41 -6.24 29.50
C ASP A 210 18.22 -4.79 29.06
N ALA A 211 17.80 -4.57 27.82
CA ALA A 211 17.59 -3.24 27.27
C ALA A 211 16.83 -3.27 25.93
N TYR A 212 17.06 -2.27 25.09
CA TYR A 212 16.47 -2.12 23.78
C TYR A 212 17.44 -1.52 22.78
N LEU A 213 17.16 -1.75 21.49
CA LEU A 213 17.85 -1.16 20.36
C LEU A 213 16.97 -0.07 19.74
N GLY A 214 17.50 1.13 19.65
CA GLY A 214 16.89 2.25 18.96
C GLY A 214 17.30 2.30 17.49
N VAL A 215 16.35 2.51 16.56
CA VAL A 215 16.64 2.65 15.11
C VAL A 215 15.74 3.72 14.46
N SER A 216 16.34 4.66 13.73
CA SER A 216 15.66 5.78 13.07
C SER A 216 16.49 6.33 11.90
N ASP A 217 15.95 7.27 11.13
CA ASP A 217 16.66 8.13 10.17
C ASP A 217 17.16 9.45 10.77
N SER A 218 17.00 9.66 12.08
CA SER A 218 17.52 10.84 12.77
C SER A 218 18.98 10.67 13.21
N SER A 219 19.80 11.68 12.91
CA SER A 219 21.19 11.77 13.37
C SER A 219 21.35 12.16 14.86
N THR A 220 20.25 12.19 15.62
CA THR A 220 20.24 12.60 17.03
C THR A 220 20.08 11.39 17.95
N LEU A 221 21.06 11.14 18.82
CA LEU A 221 21.08 10.00 19.75
C LEU A 221 19.80 9.90 20.62
N SER A 222 19.31 11.01 21.16
CA SER A 222 18.11 11.02 21.99
C SER A 222 16.85 10.64 21.21
N THR A 223 16.75 11.06 19.95
CA THR A 223 15.66 10.63 19.04
C THR A 223 15.77 9.15 18.73
N VAL A 224 16.95 8.65 18.38
CA VAL A 224 17.16 7.21 18.08
C VAL A 224 16.82 6.34 19.29
N LEU A 225 17.23 6.74 20.49
CA LEU A 225 16.89 6.00 21.73
C LEU A 225 15.40 6.10 22.11
N SER A 226 14.65 7.04 21.54
CA SER A 226 13.18 7.09 21.71
C SER A 226 12.42 6.18 20.72
N THR A 227 13.08 5.70 19.67
CA THR A 227 12.49 4.83 18.63
C THR A 227 12.89 3.38 18.84
N VAL A 228 12.16 2.67 19.71
CA VAL A 228 12.45 1.28 20.08
C VAL A 228 12.12 0.31 18.93
N ALA A 229 13.16 -0.30 18.34
CA ALA A 229 13.01 -1.30 17.28
C ALA A 229 12.97 -2.74 17.81
N LEU A 230 13.74 -3.03 18.87
CA LEU A 230 13.86 -4.37 19.46
C LEU A 230 14.10 -4.26 20.97
N ASN A 231 13.31 -4.95 21.78
CA ASN A 231 13.61 -5.20 23.19
C ASN A 231 14.34 -6.54 23.32
N TYR A 232 15.31 -6.62 24.23
CA TYR A 232 16.09 -7.84 24.44
C TYR A 232 16.49 -8.03 25.90
N THR A 233 16.75 -9.29 26.25
CA THR A 233 17.24 -9.69 27.57
C THR A 233 18.70 -10.14 27.48
N HIS A 234 19.38 -10.09 28.61
CA HIS A 234 20.77 -10.46 28.81
C HIS A 234 21.08 -11.84 28.23
N ASN A 235 22.15 -11.92 27.43
CA ASN A 235 22.62 -13.11 26.72
C ASN A 235 21.60 -13.76 25.75
N GLN A 236 20.47 -13.13 25.46
CA GLN A 236 19.50 -13.65 24.51
C GLN A 236 19.77 -13.13 23.09
N GLY A 237 19.96 -14.05 22.15
CA GLY A 237 19.92 -13.72 20.73
C GLY A 237 18.47 -13.59 20.26
N LEU A 238 18.11 -12.45 19.68
CA LEU A 238 16.75 -12.17 19.20
C LEU A 238 16.78 -11.52 17.84
N SER A 239 15.69 -11.69 17.09
CA SER A 239 15.51 -11.07 15.79
C SER A 239 14.11 -10.47 15.66
N THR A 240 13.98 -9.38 14.93
CA THR A 240 12.70 -8.72 14.63
C THR A 240 12.72 -8.13 13.22
N VAL A 241 11.55 -7.93 12.64
CA VAL A 241 11.41 -7.11 11.44
C VAL A 241 11.11 -5.67 11.86
N TYR A 242 11.84 -4.72 11.30
CA TYR A 242 11.63 -3.30 11.53
C TYR A 242 11.76 -2.53 10.22
N ILE A 243 10.87 -1.56 10.02
CA ILE A 243 10.87 -0.70 8.84
C ILE A 243 11.49 0.63 9.25
N VAL A 244 12.65 0.96 8.68
CA VAL A 244 13.33 2.23 8.93
C VAL A 244 12.89 3.24 7.88
N PRO A 245 12.22 4.35 8.27
CA PRO A 245 11.96 5.46 7.34
C PRO A 245 13.26 6.00 6.76
N GLN A 246 13.23 6.58 5.56
CA GLN A 246 14.35 7.28 4.93
C GLN A 246 13.87 8.69 4.52
N THR A 247 13.28 9.41 5.47
CA THR A 247 12.62 10.70 5.23
C THR A 247 13.55 11.89 5.44
N LEU A 248 14.54 11.74 6.32
CA LEU A 248 15.53 12.76 6.63
C LEU A 248 16.81 12.64 5.79
N GLY A 249 16.97 11.52 5.08
CA GLY A 249 18.12 11.23 4.24
C GLY A 249 18.31 9.73 4.01
N ASN A 250 19.43 9.39 3.36
CA ASN A 250 19.86 8.01 3.09
C ASN A 250 20.76 7.49 4.22
N THR A 251 20.27 7.46 5.45
CA THR A 251 21.05 6.94 6.57
C THR A 251 20.15 6.26 7.58
N ILE A 252 20.55 5.07 7.99
CA ILE A 252 19.97 4.32 9.10
C ILE A 252 20.86 4.58 10.30
N TYR A 253 20.31 5.26 11.30
CA TYR A 253 20.96 5.49 12.57
C TYR A 253 20.43 4.52 13.62
N PHE A 254 21.33 4.03 14.47
CA PHE A 254 20.96 3.12 15.54
C PHE A 254 21.86 3.27 16.76
N ALA A 255 21.31 2.98 17.92
CA ALA A 255 22.01 3.12 19.19
C ALA A 255 21.39 2.23 20.26
N MET A 256 22.21 1.87 21.25
CA MET A 256 21.78 1.21 22.48
C MET A 256 21.97 2.16 23.67
N PRO A 257 21.20 2.03 24.76
CA PRO A 257 21.44 2.75 26.02
C PRO A 257 22.86 2.56 26.59
N ALA A 258 23.26 3.41 27.54
CA ALA A 258 24.61 3.39 28.12
C ALA A 258 24.99 2.06 28.80
N ALA A 259 26.30 1.78 28.87
CA ALA A 259 26.90 0.59 29.48
C ALA A 259 26.55 -0.76 28.82
N LEU A 260 25.97 -0.72 27.61
CA LEU A 260 25.61 -1.92 26.84
C LEU A 260 26.73 -2.35 25.90
N THR A 261 26.81 -3.66 25.63
CA THR A 261 27.57 -4.24 24.54
C THR A 261 26.78 -5.36 23.88
N ALA A 262 26.74 -5.38 22.56
CA ALA A 262 26.09 -6.44 21.79
C ALA A 262 26.61 -6.48 20.35
N ASN A 263 26.50 -7.63 19.69
CA ASN A 263 26.65 -7.69 18.25
C ASN A 263 25.30 -7.47 17.57
N ILE A 264 25.30 -6.74 16.45
CA ILE A 264 24.10 -6.39 15.71
C ILE A 264 24.30 -6.78 14.25
N ILE A 265 23.24 -7.31 13.64
CA ILE A 265 23.19 -7.71 12.23
C ILE A 265 21.92 -7.14 11.63
N PHE A 266 22.04 -6.50 10.46
CA PHE A 266 20.90 -6.10 9.65
C PHE A 266 20.91 -6.85 8.31
N ASP A 267 19.82 -7.56 8.05
CA ASP A 267 19.53 -8.19 6.77
C ASP A 267 18.35 -7.45 6.13
N VAL A 268 18.50 -6.94 4.90
CA VAL A 268 17.38 -6.31 4.17
C VAL A 268 16.49 -7.37 3.54
N ILE A 269 15.17 -7.15 3.64
CA ILE A 269 14.14 -8.02 3.03
C ILE A 269 13.24 -7.28 2.03
N GLY A 270 13.38 -5.96 1.92
CA GLY A 270 12.67 -5.15 0.95
C GLY A 270 12.79 -3.67 1.22
N TYR A 271 12.13 -2.87 0.39
CA TYR A 271 12.09 -1.42 0.54
C TYR A 271 10.75 -0.87 0.06
N PHE A 272 10.44 0.35 0.47
CA PHE A 272 9.30 1.13 0.01
C PHE A 272 9.82 2.28 -0.83
N ALA A 273 9.41 2.34 -2.09
CA ALA A 273 9.78 3.41 -3.01
C ALA A 273 8.54 3.99 -3.71
N VAL A 274 8.66 5.21 -4.23
CA VAL A 274 7.60 5.76 -5.09
C VAL A 274 7.39 4.86 -6.31
N SER A 275 6.13 4.67 -6.71
CA SER A 275 5.83 3.94 -7.94
C SER A 275 6.41 4.70 -9.13
N GLU A 276 7.54 4.24 -9.67
CA GLU A 276 7.98 4.73 -10.98
C GLU A 276 6.94 4.26 -12.01
N ALA A 277 6.24 5.20 -12.63
CA ALA A 277 5.37 4.89 -13.76
C ALA A 277 6.20 4.15 -14.81
N THR A 278 5.91 2.88 -15.03
CA THR A 278 6.65 2.10 -16.04
C THR A 278 6.47 2.80 -17.37
N ALA A 279 7.59 3.25 -17.96
CA ALA A 279 7.56 3.98 -19.22
C ALA A 279 6.80 3.14 -20.26
N LEU A 280 5.88 3.79 -20.97
CA LEU A 280 5.07 3.13 -21.97
C LEU A 280 5.97 2.65 -23.11
N ASP A 281 5.98 1.35 -23.38
CA ASP A 281 6.73 0.75 -24.50
C ASP A 281 5.90 0.92 -25.76
N CYS A 282 6.27 1.90 -26.57
CA CYS A 282 5.57 2.28 -27.78
C CYS A 282 6.43 2.00 -29.02
N SER A 283 5.80 1.42 -30.04
CA SER A 283 6.38 1.24 -31.37
C SER A 283 5.40 1.71 -32.44
N GLN A 284 5.94 2.22 -33.54
CA GLN A 284 5.15 2.47 -34.74
C GLN A 284 5.13 1.20 -35.59
N VAL A 285 3.94 0.79 -35.99
CA VAL A 285 3.71 -0.34 -36.89
C VAL A 285 3.09 0.18 -38.17
N ASN A 286 3.64 -0.22 -39.31
CA ASN A 286 3.19 0.22 -40.63
C ASN A 286 2.47 -0.93 -41.35
N SER A 287 1.45 -0.59 -42.14
CA SER A 287 0.91 -1.51 -43.13
C SER A 287 1.94 -1.77 -44.24
N GLY A 288 1.71 -2.82 -45.03
CA GLY A 288 2.31 -2.93 -46.36
C GLY A 288 1.82 -1.82 -47.30
N ASP A 289 2.49 -1.66 -48.44
CA ASP A 289 2.00 -0.82 -49.54
C ASP A 289 0.70 -1.39 -50.10
N VAL A 290 -0.33 -0.55 -50.14
CA VAL A 290 -1.61 -0.89 -50.76
C VAL A 290 -1.79 -0.03 -52.01
N ILE A 291 -2.13 -0.67 -53.12
CA ILE A 291 -2.47 0.01 -54.37
C ILE A 291 -3.80 0.75 -54.16
N VAL A 292 -3.82 2.04 -54.47
CA VAL A 292 -4.98 2.92 -54.47
C VAL A 292 -5.29 3.26 -55.93
N PRO A 293 -6.25 2.55 -56.55
CA PRO A 293 -6.58 2.77 -57.95
C PRO A 293 -7.15 4.17 -58.20
N ASN A 294 -6.98 4.66 -59.42
CA ASN A 294 -7.55 5.95 -59.83
C ASN A 294 -9.07 6.00 -59.58
N ASN A 295 -9.54 7.09 -58.98
CA ASN A 295 -10.92 7.41 -58.64
C ASN A 295 -11.63 6.35 -57.78
N THR A 296 -10.88 5.50 -57.07
CA THR A 296 -11.44 4.43 -56.24
C THR A 296 -11.02 4.59 -54.77
N PRO A 297 -11.97 4.87 -53.86
CA PRO A 297 -11.69 4.89 -52.43
C PRO A 297 -11.19 3.53 -51.94
N THR A 298 -10.02 3.51 -51.30
CA THR A 298 -9.36 2.29 -50.83
C THR A 298 -9.08 2.41 -49.33
N ASN A 299 -9.50 1.38 -48.58
CA ASN A 299 -9.19 1.26 -47.16
C ASN A 299 -7.80 0.64 -47.00
N VAL A 300 -6.93 1.33 -46.26
CA VAL A 300 -5.65 0.77 -45.81
C VAL A 300 -5.71 0.66 -44.30
N THR A 301 -5.44 -0.54 -43.80
CA THR A 301 -5.55 -0.85 -42.37
C THR A 301 -4.24 -1.36 -41.82
N VAL A 302 -3.98 -1.06 -40.55
CA VAL A 302 -2.87 -1.62 -39.79
C VAL A 302 -3.34 -1.93 -38.37
N ALA A 303 -2.95 -3.08 -37.85
CA ALA A 303 -3.29 -3.52 -36.51
C ALA A 303 -2.05 -3.57 -35.62
N CYS A 304 -2.23 -3.27 -34.33
CA CYS A 304 -1.16 -3.45 -33.37
C CYS A 304 -0.93 -4.95 -33.09
N PRO A 305 0.33 -5.37 -32.87
CA PRO A 305 0.65 -6.73 -32.46
C PRO A 305 -0.06 -7.13 -31.17
N ALA A 306 -0.23 -8.43 -30.96
CA ALA A 306 -0.79 -8.95 -29.72
C ALA A 306 0.00 -8.44 -28.51
N GLY A 307 -0.72 -8.00 -27.46
CA GLY A 307 -0.12 -7.42 -26.25
C GLY A 307 0.15 -5.91 -26.32
N PHE A 308 -0.11 -5.26 -27.45
CA PHE A 308 -0.09 -3.80 -27.57
C PHE A 308 -1.51 -3.26 -27.77
N THR A 309 -1.74 -2.03 -27.34
CA THR A 309 -2.98 -1.28 -27.54
C THR A 309 -2.73 -0.12 -28.49
N LEU A 310 -3.69 0.17 -29.37
CA LEU A 310 -3.63 1.30 -30.28
C LEU A 310 -3.82 2.62 -29.50
N THR A 311 -2.83 3.50 -29.55
CA THR A 311 -2.89 4.83 -28.91
C THR A 311 -3.02 5.97 -29.91
N GLY A 312 -2.72 5.70 -31.17
CA GLY A 312 -2.86 6.66 -32.26
C GLY A 312 -2.50 6.02 -33.59
N GLY A 313 -2.55 6.79 -34.65
CA GLY A 313 -2.16 6.33 -35.97
C GLY A 313 -2.35 7.42 -37.00
N GLY A 314 -2.14 7.06 -38.25
CA GLY A 314 -2.33 7.97 -39.35
C GLY A 314 -1.98 7.32 -40.67
N PHE A 315 -1.65 8.19 -41.61
CA PHE A 315 -1.26 7.80 -42.94
C PHE A 315 0.06 8.40 -43.35
N TYR A 316 0.74 7.70 -44.25
CA TYR A 316 1.84 8.24 -45.01
C TYR A 316 1.72 7.78 -46.46
N ILE A 317 1.93 8.73 -47.38
CA ILE A 317 1.93 8.49 -48.81
C ILE A 317 3.38 8.46 -49.25
N ASN A 318 3.82 7.34 -49.82
CA ASN A 318 5.19 7.17 -50.30
C ASN A 318 5.30 7.60 -51.76
N GLU A 319 5.08 8.88 -52.00
CA GLU A 319 5.20 9.49 -53.32
C GLU A 319 6.37 10.47 -53.25
N GLY A 320 7.26 10.44 -54.24
CA GLY A 320 8.51 11.22 -54.24
C GLY A 320 8.32 12.75 -54.24
N SER A 321 9.38 13.49 -54.56
CA SER A 321 9.55 14.94 -54.36
C SER A 321 8.51 15.90 -54.99
N LEU A 322 7.48 15.39 -55.68
CA LEU A 322 6.40 16.21 -56.28
C LEU A 322 5.19 16.39 -55.36
N GLY A 323 5.12 15.67 -54.24
CA GLY A 323 4.01 15.78 -53.29
C GLY A 323 2.67 15.31 -53.87
N VAL A 324 1.67 15.30 -53.00
CA VAL A 324 0.36 14.70 -53.26
C VAL A 324 -0.52 15.69 -54.03
N VAL A 325 -0.47 15.66 -55.36
CA VAL A 325 -1.40 16.43 -56.22
C VAL A 325 -2.68 15.62 -56.43
N ASN A 326 -3.80 16.06 -55.85
CA ASN A 326 -5.16 15.52 -56.01
C ASN A 326 -5.53 14.20 -55.28
N ASP A 327 -4.87 13.83 -54.18
CA ASP A 327 -5.38 12.73 -53.34
C ASP A 327 -6.25 13.24 -52.20
N TRP A 328 -7.36 12.56 -51.96
CA TRP A 328 -8.33 12.87 -50.92
C TRP A 328 -8.23 11.84 -49.80
N LEU A 329 -8.01 12.32 -48.58
CA LEU A 329 -8.19 11.51 -47.38
C LEU A 329 -9.63 11.67 -46.90
N TRP A 330 -10.43 10.62 -47.07
CA TRP A 330 -11.85 10.67 -46.71
C TRP A 330 -12.05 10.43 -45.22
N THR A 331 -11.35 9.44 -44.67
CA THR A 331 -11.45 9.08 -43.26
C THR A 331 -10.12 8.60 -42.71
N ASN A 332 -9.81 8.93 -41.46
CA ASN A 332 -8.57 8.54 -40.79
C ASN A 332 -8.85 8.40 -39.29
N PHE A 333 -9.18 7.19 -38.84
CA PHE A 333 -9.65 6.94 -37.48
C PHE A 333 -9.41 5.48 -37.04
N PRO A 334 -9.44 5.21 -35.72
CA PRO A 334 -9.36 3.84 -35.22
C PRO A 334 -10.70 3.11 -35.45
N VAL A 335 -10.69 2.04 -36.24
CA VAL A 335 -11.90 1.21 -36.50
C VAL A 335 -12.16 0.19 -35.40
N SER A 336 -11.17 -0.09 -34.56
CA SER A 336 -11.29 -0.88 -33.34
C SER A 336 -10.27 -0.39 -32.31
N SER A 337 -10.31 -0.94 -31.09
CA SER A 337 -9.30 -0.70 -30.06
C SER A 337 -7.88 -1.16 -30.45
N ASN A 338 -7.73 -1.84 -31.59
CA ASN A 338 -6.45 -2.41 -32.02
C ASN A 338 -6.12 -2.17 -33.50
N THR A 339 -6.96 -1.45 -34.26
CA THR A 339 -6.79 -1.29 -35.71
C THR A 339 -7.04 0.15 -36.15
N TRP A 340 -6.06 0.71 -36.84
CA TRP A 340 -6.14 2.00 -37.50
C TRP A 340 -6.56 1.81 -38.96
N GLN A 341 -7.46 2.66 -39.45
CA GLN A 341 -7.85 2.69 -40.85
C GLN A 341 -7.75 4.09 -41.43
N SER A 342 -7.18 4.16 -42.61
CA SER A 342 -7.21 5.34 -43.46
C SER A 342 -7.91 4.98 -44.78
N ASN A 343 -8.82 5.84 -45.23
CA ASN A 343 -9.48 5.73 -46.53
C ASN A 343 -8.95 6.81 -47.46
N TYR A 344 -8.36 6.37 -48.56
CA TYR A 344 -7.73 7.24 -49.56
C TYR A 344 -8.46 7.12 -50.88
N SER A 345 -8.64 8.25 -51.54
CA SER A 345 -9.08 8.31 -52.92
C SER A 345 -8.02 9.04 -53.73
N ASN A 346 -7.40 8.32 -54.65
CA ASN A 346 -6.45 8.85 -55.62
C ASN A 346 -7.22 9.45 -56.80
N GLN A 347 -7.03 10.73 -57.11
CA GLN A 347 -7.65 11.38 -58.29
C GLN A 347 -6.62 11.73 -59.38
N THR A 348 -5.46 11.09 -59.35
CA THR A 348 -4.43 11.26 -60.37
C THR A 348 -4.69 10.39 -61.60
N GLY A 349 -3.91 10.58 -62.67
CA GLY A 349 -4.09 9.83 -63.93
C GLY A 349 -3.71 8.34 -63.89
N GLY A 350 -3.28 7.79 -62.76
CA GLY A 350 -2.82 6.40 -62.64
C GLY A 350 -2.81 5.90 -61.19
N ASP A 351 -2.50 4.61 -60.99
CA ASP A 351 -2.49 3.98 -59.67
C ASP A 351 -1.41 4.56 -58.75
N ARG A 352 -1.72 4.64 -57.45
CA ARG A 352 -0.84 5.16 -56.39
C ARG A 352 -0.67 4.16 -55.26
N HIS A 353 0.29 4.41 -54.37
CA HIS A 353 0.53 3.55 -53.21
C HIS A 353 0.34 4.30 -51.88
N GLY A 354 -0.49 3.75 -51.01
CA GLY A 354 -0.76 4.28 -49.68
C GLY A 354 -0.30 3.34 -48.57
N ARG A 355 0.15 3.92 -47.45
CA ARG A 355 0.39 3.19 -46.20
C ARG A 355 -0.32 3.86 -45.03
N SER A 356 -0.81 3.04 -44.10
CA SER A 356 -1.24 3.49 -42.78
C SER A 356 -0.22 3.07 -41.73
N TYR A 357 -0.14 3.84 -40.65
CA TYR A 357 0.64 3.48 -39.48
C TYR A 357 -0.21 3.56 -38.21
N ALA A 358 0.12 2.73 -37.24
CA ALA A 358 -0.44 2.71 -35.90
C ALA A 358 0.68 2.95 -34.89
N ILE A 359 0.38 3.73 -33.86
CA ILE A 359 1.20 3.87 -32.65
C ILE A 359 0.65 2.85 -31.66
N CYS A 360 1.47 1.85 -31.37
CA CYS A 360 1.12 0.69 -30.58
C CYS A 360 1.91 0.73 -29.28
N CYS A 361 1.20 0.80 -28.16
CA CYS A 361 1.82 0.95 -26.85
C CYS A 361 1.38 -0.13 -25.88
N ARG A 362 2.25 -0.51 -24.96
CA ARG A 362 1.95 -1.39 -23.83
C ARG A 362 2.67 -0.92 -22.57
N VAL A 363 2.17 -1.35 -21.42
CA VAL A 363 2.89 -1.19 -20.15
C VAL A 363 3.77 -2.42 -19.96
N PRO A 364 5.11 -2.29 -19.93
CA PRO A 364 6.00 -3.42 -19.63
C PRO A 364 5.68 -4.02 -18.26
N GLY A 365 5.67 -5.35 -18.14
CA GLY A 365 5.47 -6.03 -16.85
C GLY A 365 4.02 -6.36 -16.48
N ARG A 366 3.08 -6.26 -17.42
CA ARG A 366 1.77 -6.92 -17.34
C ARG A 366 1.57 -7.92 -18.47
#